data_AF-X0WS06-F1
#
_entry.id   AF-X0WS06-F1
#
_cell.length_a   1.000
_cell.length_b   1.000
_cell.length_c   1.000
_cell.angle_alpha   90.00
_cell.angle_beta   90.00
_cell.angle_gamma   90.00
#
_symmetry.space_group_name_H-M   'P 1'
#
loop_
_entity.id
_entity.type
_entity.pdbx_description
1 polymer ?
#
loop_
_entity_poly.entity_id
_entity_poly.type
_entity_poly.pdbx_seq_one_letter_code
_entity_poly.pdbx_strand_id
1 'polypeptide(L)'
;KPSSFSEVTLSIHNNKATLPLEYTDIEISRRFYRDGESEFLINRNPCRLKDIMDLFMDTGMGSDAYSVIEMKMIEAILSDLEDDRRRMFEEAAGVNKYKKQRRSAQRKLEATRQDLERVSDIIGEVESQVRALRLQLKRFARHERINASLKNRELALARLQIQELAREMAPLQETLETGRDSHQAEAALIARDEEQLGRLQATFSRREQEQEAARQSLAAATDQLSELKEKQLVWGEQLHSTRRNLERLEQERETE
;
A
#
# COMPACT_ATOMS: atom_id res chain seq x y z
N LYS A 1 78.23 0.50 11.98
CA LYS A 1 76.78 0.13 12.02
C LYS A 1 76.66 -1.25 11.38
N PRO A 2 76.17 -2.29 12.07
CA PRO A 2 75.99 -3.60 11.44
C PRO A 2 74.90 -3.48 10.36
N SER A 3 75.15 -4.03 9.18
CA SER A 3 74.16 -4.07 8.09
C SER A 3 72.96 -4.91 8.52
N SER A 4 71.76 -4.43 8.19
CA SER A 4 70.49 -5.10 8.52
C SER A 4 70.18 -6.29 7.58
N PHE A 5 71.07 -6.55 6.62
CA PHE A 5 70.94 -7.56 5.60
C PHE A 5 72.32 -8.14 5.24
N SER A 6 72.30 -9.34 4.67
CA SER A 6 73.42 -9.97 3.99
C SER A 6 73.15 -9.97 2.49
N GLU A 7 74.12 -9.59 1.67
CA GLU A 7 73.98 -9.52 0.21
C GLU A 7 75.07 -10.35 -0.46
N VAL A 8 74.69 -11.11 -1.47
CA VAL A 8 75.62 -11.80 -2.37
C VAL A 8 75.31 -11.32 -3.78
N THR A 9 76.35 -10.84 -4.48
CA THR A 9 76.25 -10.38 -5.86
C THR A 9 77.15 -11.24 -6.74
N LEU A 10 76.58 -11.73 -7.83
CA LEU A 10 77.26 -12.46 -8.88
C LEU A 10 77.31 -11.57 -10.13
N SER A 11 78.52 -11.27 -10.60
CA SER A 11 78.75 -10.53 -11.85
C SER A 11 79.08 -11.51 -12.97
N ILE A 12 78.30 -11.48 -14.06
CA ILE A 12 78.43 -12.38 -15.20
C ILE A 12 78.72 -11.56 -16.46
N HIS A 13 79.76 -11.94 -17.19
CA HIS A 13 80.08 -11.39 -18.51
C HIS A 13 79.38 -12.20 -19.60
N ASN A 14 78.27 -11.68 -20.13
CA ASN A 14 77.41 -12.29 -21.17
C ASN A 14 77.93 -12.03 -22.61
N ASN A 15 79.22 -12.31 -22.85
CA ASN A 15 79.86 -12.06 -24.15
C ASN A 15 79.31 -12.90 -25.33
N LYS A 16 78.71 -14.05 -25.03
CA LYS A 16 78.12 -14.98 -26.01
C LYS A 16 76.60 -14.79 -26.19
N ALA A 17 76.00 -13.79 -25.53
CA ALA A 17 74.56 -13.54 -25.52
C ALA A 17 73.72 -14.79 -25.16
N THR A 18 74.25 -15.65 -24.29
CA THR A 18 73.58 -16.88 -23.84
C THR A 18 72.40 -16.55 -22.92
N LEU A 19 72.52 -15.46 -22.15
CA LEU A 19 71.43 -14.94 -21.34
C LEU A 19 70.59 -13.98 -22.20
N PRO A 20 69.25 -14.05 -22.17
CA PRO A 20 68.34 -13.21 -22.96
C PRO A 20 68.23 -11.78 -22.40
N LEU A 21 69.37 -11.11 -22.21
CA LEU A 21 69.50 -9.74 -21.76
C LEU A 21 70.44 -8.99 -22.71
N GLU A 22 70.12 -7.73 -23.02
CA GLU A 22 70.90 -6.88 -23.94
C GLU A 22 72.22 -6.38 -23.34
N TYR A 23 72.44 -6.62 -22.04
CA TYR A 23 73.62 -6.17 -21.32
C TYR A 23 74.76 -7.20 -21.38
N THR A 24 75.97 -6.71 -21.68
CA THR A 24 77.20 -7.52 -21.67
C THR A 24 77.64 -7.87 -20.25
N ASP A 25 77.46 -6.95 -19.30
CA ASP A 25 77.78 -7.16 -17.89
C ASP A 25 76.48 -7.20 -17.09
N ILE A 26 76.24 -8.31 -16.39
CA ILE A 26 75.01 -8.56 -15.65
C ILE A 26 75.36 -8.80 -14.18
N GLU A 27 74.80 -7.99 -13.28
CA GLU A 27 74.89 -8.16 -11.82
C GLU A 27 73.61 -8.82 -11.31
N ILE A 28 73.70 -9.99 -10.67
CA ILE A 28 72.57 -10.64 -10.01
C ILE A 28 72.85 -10.67 -8.51
N SER A 29 71.97 -10.04 -7.74
CA SER A 29 72.12 -9.92 -6.29
C SER A 29 70.96 -10.59 -5.56
N ARG A 30 71.29 -11.30 -4.49
CA ARG A 30 70.32 -11.76 -3.50
C ARG A 30 70.61 -11.10 -2.17
N ARG A 31 69.63 -10.39 -1.62
CA ARG A 31 69.65 -9.83 -0.27
C ARG A 31 68.80 -10.66 0.65
N PHE A 32 69.34 -10.99 1.81
CA PHE A 32 68.66 -11.71 2.86
C PHE A 32 68.57 -10.83 4.10
N TYR A 33 67.34 -10.56 4.53
CA TYR A 33 67.03 -9.71 5.67
C TYR A 33 66.87 -10.56 6.94
N ARG A 34 66.99 -9.91 8.10
CA ARG A 34 66.90 -10.58 9.41
C ARG A 34 65.50 -11.10 9.74
N ASP A 35 64.48 -10.53 9.14
CA ASP A 35 63.08 -10.97 9.21
C ASP A 35 62.80 -12.23 8.38
N GLY A 36 63.79 -12.72 7.61
CA GLY A 36 63.67 -13.88 6.74
C GLY A 36 63.22 -13.55 5.32
N GLU A 37 63.02 -12.28 4.99
CA GLU A 37 62.68 -11.88 3.64
C GLU A 37 63.90 -11.98 2.70
N SER A 38 63.65 -12.40 1.46
CA SER A 38 64.65 -12.43 0.38
C SER A 38 64.26 -11.46 -0.72
N GLU A 39 65.14 -10.50 -1.01
CA GLU A 39 65.03 -9.61 -2.17
C GLU A 39 65.99 -10.08 -3.26
N PHE A 40 65.54 -10.03 -4.51
CA PHE A 40 66.28 -10.45 -5.69
C PHE A 40 66.44 -9.26 -6.63
N LEU A 41 67.66 -9.03 -7.12
CA LEU A 41 67.96 -7.92 -8.01
C LEU A 41 68.72 -8.38 -9.25
N ILE A 42 68.38 -7.80 -10.40
CA ILE A 42 69.15 -7.90 -11.65
C ILE A 42 69.56 -6.49 -12.03
N ASN A 43 70.85 -6.22 -12.18
CA ASN A 43 71.42 -4.89 -12.43
C ASN A 43 70.87 -3.83 -11.46
N ARG A 44 70.78 -4.20 -10.17
CA ARG A 44 70.25 -3.37 -9.06
C ARG A 44 68.76 -3.05 -9.15
N ASN A 45 68.02 -3.61 -10.10
CA ASN A 45 66.57 -3.50 -10.18
C ASN A 45 65.90 -4.69 -9.49
N PRO A 46 64.86 -4.47 -8.65
CA PRO A 46 64.16 -5.56 -7.98
C PRO A 46 63.40 -6.43 -8.99
N CYS A 47 63.45 -7.75 -8.78
CA CYS A 47 62.80 -8.75 -9.63
C CYS A 47 62.25 -9.91 -8.79
N ARG A 48 61.48 -10.80 -9.40
CA ARG A 48 60.98 -12.00 -8.71
C ARG A 48 62.02 -13.11 -8.86
N LEU A 49 62.07 -14.02 -7.87
CA LEU A 49 62.85 -15.26 -7.96
C LEU A 49 62.56 -16.04 -9.25
N LYS A 50 61.30 -16.03 -9.69
CA LYS A 50 60.88 -16.67 -10.94
C LYS A 50 61.59 -16.08 -12.16
N ASP A 51 61.81 -14.77 -12.18
CA ASP A 51 62.43 -14.09 -13.32
C ASP A 51 63.91 -14.48 -13.44
N ILE A 52 64.61 -14.62 -12.30
CA ILE A 52 65.99 -15.16 -12.24
C ILE A 52 66.02 -16.65 -12.65
N MET A 53 65.07 -17.46 -12.17
CA MET A 53 64.98 -18.87 -12.55
C MET A 53 64.72 -19.05 -14.05
N ASP A 54 63.84 -18.23 -14.63
CA ASP A 54 63.52 -18.27 -16.05
C ASP A 54 64.71 -17.78 -16.91
N LEU A 55 65.56 -16.87 -16.39
CA LEU A 55 66.78 -16.39 -17.04
C LEU A 55 67.83 -17.48 -17.26
N PHE A 56 67.99 -18.40 -16.30
CA PHE A 56 68.97 -19.50 -16.36
C PHE A 56 68.41 -20.84 -16.84
N MET A 57 67.11 -20.90 -17.15
CA MET A 57 66.42 -22.14 -17.51
C MET A 57 66.99 -22.82 -18.76
N ASP A 58 67.50 -22.03 -19.72
CA ASP A 58 68.06 -22.51 -20.99
C ASP A 58 69.60 -22.55 -21.00
N THR A 59 70.25 -22.08 -19.93
CA THR A 59 71.73 -21.98 -19.86
C THR A 59 72.38 -23.15 -19.14
N GLY A 60 71.58 -24.09 -18.61
CA GLY A 60 72.07 -25.21 -17.80
C GLY A 60 72.65 -24.79 -16.45
N MET A 61 72.25 -23.62 -15.92
CA MET A 61 72.68 -23.06 -14.62
C MET A 61 71.50 -22.84 -13.65
N GLY A 62 70.56 -23.79 -13.59
CA GLY A 62 69.46 -23.82 -12.61
C GLY A 62 69.84 -24.42 -11.24
N SER A 63 68.87 -24.51 -10.33
CA SER A 63 69.05 -25.13 -9.00
C SER A 63 69.43 -26.62 -9.08
N ASP A 64 69.08 -27.28 -10.19
CA ASP A 64 69.36 -28.69 -10.46
C ASP A 64 70.51 -28.85 -11.49
N ALA A 65 71.20 -27.75 -11.82
CA ALA A 65 72.26 -27.75 -12.82
C ALA A 65 73.50 -28.55 -12.39
N TYR A 66 74.10 -29.21 -13.39
CA TYR A 66 75.42 -29.87 -13.33
C TYR A 66 76.60 -28.97 -12.93
N SER A 67 76.36 -27.66 -12.84
CA SER A 67 77.40 -26.67 -12.53
C SER A 67 77.89 -26.78 -11.08
N VAL A 68 77.10 -27.39 -10.18
CA VAL A 68 77.46 -27.62 -8.79
C VAL A 68 77.10 -29.06 -8.40
N ILE A 69 78.10 -29.85 -8.03
CA ILE A 69 77.91 -31.25 -7.62
C ILE A 69 77.76 -31.29 -6.11
N GLU A 70 76.52 -31.48 -5.63
CA GLU A 70 76.26 -31.81 -4.24
C GLU A 70 76.48 -33.31 -3.99
N MET A 71 76.83 -33.69 -2.75
CA MET A 71 77.06 -35.10 -2.39
C MET A 71 75.84 -36.00 -2.68
N LYS A 72 74.62 -35.47 -2.53
CA LYS A 72 73.36 -36.16 -2.90
C LYS A 72 73.20 -36.36 -4.41
N MET A 73 73.74 -35.47 -5.23
CA MET A 73 73.69 -35.61 -6.69
C MET A 73 74.58 -36.76 -7.16
N ILE A 74 75.70 -37.02 -6.46
CA ILE A 74 76.58 -38.16 -6.75
C ILE A 74 75.84 -39.48 -6.50
N GLU A 75 75.09 -39.57 -5.40
CA GLU A 75 74.24 -40.73 -5.11
C GLU A 75 73.12 -40.89 -6.15
N ALA A 76 72.50 -39.80 -6.60
CA ALA A 76 71.47 -39.84 -7.64
C ALA A 76 72.01 -40.28 -9.02
N ILE A 77 73.24 -39.91 -9.37
CA ILE A 77 73.92 -40.37 -10.59
C ILE A 77 74.23 -41.87 -10.53
N LEU A 78 74.59 -42.37 -9.35
CA LEU A 78 74.90 -43.77 -9.09
C LEU A 78 73.66 -44.63 -8.78
N SER A 79 72.49 -44.00 -8.62
CA SER A 79 71.22 -44.67 -8.31
C SER A 79 70.69 -45.45 -9.51
N ASP A 80 70.19 -46.66 -9.27
CA ASP A 80 69.52 -47.50 -10.27
C ASP A 80 68.05 -47.08 -10.51
N LEU A 81 67.52 -46.09 -9.79
CA LEU A 81 66.17 -45.58 -10.03
C LEU A 81 66.09 -44.85 -11.39
N GLU A 82 65.27 -45.39 -12.28
CA GLU A 82 65.06 -44.85 -13.63
C GLU A 82 64.57 -43.40 -13.64
N ASP A 83 63.75 -43.00 -12.66
CA ASP A 83 63.18 -41.66 -12.56
C ASP A 83 64.22 -40.57 -12.26
N ASP A 84 65.19 -40.86 -11.39
CA ASP A 84 66.24 -39.90 -11.02
C ASP A 84 67.18 -39.68 -12.21
N ARG A 85 67.60 -40.75 -12.87
CA ARG A 85 68.40 -40.68 -14.10
C ARG A 85 67.65 -39.95 -15.22
N ARG A 86 66.36 -40.24 -15.39
CA ARG A 86 65.53 -39.59 -16.40
C ARG A 86 65.41 -38.08 -16.18
N ARG A 87 65.23 -37.63 -14.94
CA ARG A 87 65.18 -36.19 -14.63
C ARG A 87 66.47 -35.48 -15.02
N MET A 88 67.61 -36.08 -14.71
CA MET A 88 68.92 -35.57 -15.13
C MET A 88 69.02 -35.48 -16.66
N PHE A 89 68.71 -36.57 -17.39
CA PHE A 89 68.75 -36.55 -18.85
C PHE A 89 67.76 -35.55 -19.48
N GLU A 90 66.56 -35.40 -18.91
CA GLU A 90 65.56 -34.43 -19.38
C GLU A 90 66.02 -32.98 -19.19
N GLU A 91 66.79 -32.70 -18.14
CA GLU A 91 67.40 -31.40 -17.87
C GLU A 91 68.58 -31.13 -18.81
N ALA A 92 69.48 -32.09 -19.00
CA ALA A 92 70.57 -32.00 -19.98
C ALA A 92 70.06 -31.80 -21.41
N ALA A 93 68.91 -32.40 -21.75
CA ALA A 93 68.28 -32.25 -23.06
C ALA A 93 67.46 -30.95 -23.22
N GLY A 94 67.35 -30.12 -22.17
CA GLY A 94 66.60 -28.86 -22.22
C GLY A 94 65.08 -29.02 -22.40
N VAL A 95 64.53 -30.22 -22.21
CA VAL A 95 63.10 -30.51 -22.45
C VAL A 95 62.20 -30.01 -21.32
N ASN A 96 62.80 -29.68 -20.16
CA ASN A 96 62.08 -29.28 -18.95
C ASN A 96 61.20 -28.02 -19.17
N LYS A 97 61.70 -27.04 -19.92
CA LYS A 97 60.95 -25.81 -20.28
C LYS A 97 59.64 -26.14 -21.02
N TYR A 98 59.72 -26.94 -22.08
CA TYR A 98 58.55 -27.37 -22.85
C TYR A 98 57.59 -28.20 -22.01
N LYS A 99 58.10 -29.10 -21.15
CA LYS A 99 57.29 -29.92 -20.26
C LYS A 99 56.53 -29.07 -19.24
N LYS A 100 57.16 -28.04 -18.68
CA LYS A 100 56.56 -27.07 -17.75
C LYS A 100 55.49 -26.21 -18.44
N GLN A 101 55.78 -25.70 -19.64
CA GLN A 101 54.82 -24.94 -20.46
C GLN A 101 53.59 -25.79 -20.83
N ARG A 102 53.79 -27.02 -21.29
CA ARG A 102 52.71 -27.96 -21.63
C ARG A 102 51.81 -28.23 -20.43
N ARG A 103 52.39 -28.51 -19.26
CA ARG A 103 51.62 -28.71 -18.01
C ARG A 103 50.82 -27.47 -17.62
N SER A 104 51.39 -26.27 -17.76
CA SER A 104 50.69 -25.02 -17.46
C SER A 104 49.53 -24.77 -18.43
N ALA A 105 49.75 -24.98 -19.73
CA ALA A 105 48.72 -24.83 -20.75
C ALA A 105 47.56 -25.83 -20.53
N GLN A 106 47.88 -27.09 -20.21
CA GLN A 106 46.88 -28.11 -19.91
C GLN A 106 46.03 -27.73 -18.68
N ARG A 107 46.65 -27.22 -17.61
CA ARG A 107 45.91 -26.72 -16.43
C ARG A 107 44.99 -25.55 -16.78
N LYS A 108 45.44 -24.62 -17.63
CA LYS A 108 44.62 -23.50 -18.08
C LYS A 108 43.43 -23.97 -18.92
N LEU A 109 43.65 -24.90 -19.84
CA LEU A 109 42.58 -25.48 -20.67
C LEU A 109 41.53 -26.19 -19.81
N GLU A 110 41.96 -26.93 -18.80
CA GLU A 110 41.04 -27.61 -17.88
C GLU A 110 40.19 -26.60 -17.08
N ALA A 111 40.81 -25.53 -16.57
CA ALA A 111 40.09 -24.46 -15.89
C ALA A 111 39.06 -23.79 -16.81
N THR A 112 39.46 -23.47 -18.05
CA THR A 112 38.53 -22.87 -19.04
C THR A 112 37.39 -23.82 -19.40
N ARG A 113 37.64 -25.14 -19.44
CA ARG A 113 36.59 -26.13 -19.69
C ARG A 113 35.54 -26.12 -18.57
N GLN A 114 35.98 -26.07 -17.32
CA GLN A 114 35.09 -25.97 -16.16
C GLN A 114 34.30 -24.65 -16.16
N ASP A 115 34.94 -23.54 -16.54
CA ASP A 115 34.26 -22.26 -16.68
C ASP A 115 33.16 -22.30 -17.76
N LEU A 116 33.41 -22.95 -18.90
CA LEU A 116 32.43 -23.12 -19.97
C LEU A 116 31.24 -23.99 -19.55
N GLU A 117 31.49 -25.06 -18.80
CA GLU A 117 30.42 -25.91 -18.26
C GLU A 117 29.50 -25.09 -17.33
N ARG A 118 30.09 -24.30 -16.43
CA ARG A 118 29.33 -23.40 -15.56
C ARG A 118 28.52 -22.35 -16.34
N VAL A 119 29.08 -21.79 -17.40
CA VAL A 119 28.35 -20.84 -18.27
C VAL A 119 27.17 -21.54 -18.94
N SER A 120 27.34 -22.77 -19.40
CA SER A 120 26.25 -23.57 -19.98
C SER A 120 25.12 -23.81 -18.99
N ASP A 121 25.44 -24.12 -17.74
CA ASP A 121 24.45 -24.30 -16.67
C ASP A 121 23.66 -23.01 -16.41
N ILE A 122 24.35 -21.88 -16.31
CA ILE A 122 23.72 -20.56 -16.11
C ILE A 122 22.79 -20.23 -17.29
N ILE A 123 23.21 -20.51 -18.53
CA ILE A 123 22.35 -20.31 -19.70
C ILE A 123 21.08 -21.17 -19.58
N GLY A 124 21.22 -22.44 -19.22
CA GLY A 124 20.07 -23.34 -19.01
C GLY A 124 19.10 -22.85 -17.94
N GLU A 125 19.63 -22.32 -16.83
CA GLU A 125 18.83 -21.72 -15.77
C GLU A 125 18.08 -20.47 -16.26
N VAL A 126 18.80 -19.53 -16.90
CA VAL A 126 18.22 -18.29 -17.43
C VAL A 126 17.13 -18.59 -18.45
N GLU A 127 17.33 -19.56 -19.33
CA GLU A 127 16.29 -19.99 -20.27
C GLU A 127 15.04 -20.53 -19.57
N SER A 128 15.22 -21.31 -18.49
CA SER A 128 14.11 -21.82 -17.69
C SER A 128 13.31 -20.68 -17.05
N GLN A 129 14.02 -19.69 -16.49
CA GLN A 129 13.40 -18.49 -15.92
C GLN A 129 12.63 -17.70 -17.00
N VAL A 130 13.23 -17.49 -18.19
CA VAL A 130 12.57 -16.82 -19.31
C VAL A 130 11.31 -17.56 -19.76
N ARG A 131 11.33 -18.90 -19.82
CA ARG A 131 10.14 -19.70 -20.13
C ARG A 131 9.03 -19.51 -19.09
N ALA A 132 9.37 -19.52 -17.80
CA ALA A 132 8.42 -19.28 -16.72
C ALA A 132 7.80 -17.87 -16.78
N LEU A 133 8.63 -16.84 -16.98
CA LEU A 133 8.20 -15.44 -17.15
C LEU A 133 7.26 -15.27 -18.34
N ARG A 134 7.55 -15.93 -19.47
CA ARG A 134 6.64 -15.93 -20.64
C ARG A 134 5.27 -16.53 -20.31
N LEU A 135 5.22 -17.59 -19.51
CA LEU A 135 3.95 -18.19 -19.10
C LEU A 135 3.17 -17.25 -18.15
N GLN A 136 3.86 -16.59 -17.23
CA GLN A 136 3.26 -15.59 -16.34
C GLN A 136 2.68 -14.41 -17.13
N LEU A 137 3.41 -13.88 -18.12
CA LEU A 137 2.91 -12.83 -19.00
C LEU A 137 1.65 -13.24 -19.77
N LYS A 138 1.62 -14.48 -20.30
CA LYS A 138 0.41 -15.01 -20.97
C LYS A 138 -0.79 -15.08 -20.01
N ARG A 139 -0.58 -15.51 -18.76
CA ARG A 139 -1.62 -15.53 -17.73
C ARG A 139 -2.11 -14.12 -17.39
N PHE A 140 -1.19 -13.18 -17.22
CA PHE A 140 -1.52 -11.78 -16.93
C PHE A 140 -2.34 -11.14 -18.07
N ALA A 141 -1.91 -11.31 -19.32
CA ALA A 141 -2.64 -10.79 -20.48
C ALA A 141 -4.05 -11.39 -20.60
N ARG A 142 -4.22 -12.69 -20.25
CA ARG A 142 -5.56 -13.32 -20.19
C ARG A 142 -6.41 -12.69 -19.08
N HIS A 143 -5.84 -12.50 -17.91
CA HIS A 143 -6.52 -11.88 -16.77
C HIS A 143 -6.96 -10.45 -17.09
N GLU A 144 -6.09 -9.65 -17.70
CA GLU A 144 -6.40 -8.28 -18.11
C GLU A 144 -7.60 -8.23 -19.07
N ARG A 145 -7.63 -9.09 -20.09
CA ARG A 145 -8.76 -9.19 -21.03
C ARG A 145 -10.06 -9.58 -20.32
N ILE A 146 -10.00 -10.55 -19.40
CA ILE A 146 -11.17 -11.00 -18.64
C ILE A 146 -11.67 -9.87 -17.75
N ASN A 147 -10.79 -9.15 -17.05
CA ASN A 147 -11.17 -8.03 -16.19
C ASN A 147 -11.75 -6.85 -16.97
N ALA A 148 -11.20 -6.54 -18.14
CA ALA A 148 -11.79 -5.53 -19.02
C ALA A 148 -13.21 -5.93 -19.45
N SER A 149 -13.41 -7.20 -19.83
CA SER A 149 -14.73 -7.72 -20.16
C SER A 149 -15.69 -7.75 -18.96
N LEU A 150 -15.20 -8.07 -17.76
CA LEU A 150 -15.98 -8.07 -16.53
C LEU A 150 -16.45 -6.66 -16.20
N LYS A 151 -15.53 -5.69 -16.18
CA LYS A 151 -15.83 -4.29 -15.91
C LYS A 151 -16.88 -3.73 -16.87
N ASN A 152 -16.79 -4.06 -18.16
CA ASN A 152 -17.79 -3.64 -19.14
C ASN A 152 -19.18 -4.23 -18.86
N ARG A 153 -19.24 -5.49 -18.41
CA ARG A 153 -20.49 -6.17 -18.04
C ARG A 153 -21.08 -5.63 -16.75
N GLU A 154 -20.24 -5.35 -15.75
CA GLU A 154 -20.66 -4.72 -14.49
C GLU A 154 -21.24 -3.32 -14.74
N LEU A 155 -20.60 -2.51 -15.58
CA LEU A 155 -21.13 -1.20 -15.97
C LEU A 155 -22.46 -1.32 -16.72
N ALA A 156 -22.60 -2.30 -17.62
CA ALA A 156 -23.86 -2.56 -18.31
C ALA A 156 -24.96 -2.98 -17.34
N LEU A 157 -24.66 -3.87 -16.38
CA LEU A 157 -25.60 -4.31 -15.35
C LEU A 157 -26.03 -3.15 -14.45
N ALA A 158 -25.08 -2.34 -13.96
CA ALA A 158 -25.37 -1.18 -13.15
C ALA A 158 -26.29 -0.19 -13.88
N ARG A 159 -26.06 0.01 -15.19
CA ARG A 159 -26.93 0.87 -16.01
C ARG A 159 -28.35 0.31 -16.12
N LEU A 160 -28.51 -1.00 -16.31
CA LEU A 160 -29.81 -1.65 -16.35
C LEU A 160 -30.53 -1.52 -15.00
N GLN A 161 -29.84 -1.76 -13.88
CA GLN A 161 -30.40 -1.60 -12.54
C GLN A 161 -30.86 -0.16 -12.27
N ILE A 162 -30.09 0.84 -12.68
CA ILE A 162 -30.50 2.25 -12.57
C ILE A 162 -31.76 2.50 -13.39
N GLN A 163 -31.87 1.93 -14.60
CA GLN A 163 -33.06 2.08 -15.44
C GLN A 163 -34.29 1.39 -14.84
N GLU A 164 -34.13 0.20 -14.25
CA GLU A 164 -35.20 -0.51 -13.54
C GLU A 164 -35.68 0.30 -12.33
N LEU A 165 -34.75 0.74 -11.47
CA LEU A 165 -35.07 1.59 -10.32
C LEU A 165 -35.77 2.89 -10.76
N ALA A 166 -35.31 3.54 -11.83
CA ALA A 166 -35.96 4.74 -12.34
C ALA A 166 -37.39 4.46 -12.85
N ARG A 167 -37.62 3.31 -13.48
CA ARG A 167 -38.96 2.88 -13.91
C ARG A 167 -39.88 2.58 -12.73
N GLU A 168 -39.36 2.00 -11.65
CA GLU A 168 -40.13 1.75 -10.43
C GLU A 168 -40.40 3.04 -9.64
N MET A 169 -39.46 3.99 -9.63
CA MET A 169 -39.60 5.26 -8.93
C MET A 169 -40.62 6.20 -9.59
N ALA A 170 -40.70 6.23 -10.92
CA ALA A 170 -41.60 7.13 -11.64
C ALA A 170 -43.08 7.06 -11.20
N PRO A 171 -43.75 5.88 -11.17
CA PRO A 171 -45.14 5.79 -10.72
C PRO A 171 -45.31 6.06 -9.22
N LEU A 172 -44.30 5.74 -8.40
CA LEU A 172 -44.34 6.05 -6.97
C LEU A 172 -44.27 7.55 -6.72
N GLN A 173 -43.46 8.29 -7.49
CA GLN A 173 -43.41 9.74 -7.45
C GLN A 173 -44.74 10.36 -7.88
N GLU A 174 -45.33 9.88 -8.97
CA GLU A 174 -46.65 10.33 -9.44
C GLU A 174 -47.75 10.06 -8.39
N THR A 175 -47.74 8.88 -7.77
CA THR A 175 -48.68 8.53 -6.69
C THR A 175 -48.50 9.43 -5.47
N LEU A 176 -47.26 9.75 -5.11
CA LEU A 176 -46.95 10.67 -4.01
C LEU A 176 -47.40 12.11 -4.29
N GLU A 177 -47.21 12.61 -5.50
CA GLU A 177 -47.69 13.94 -5.90
C GLU A 177 -49.21 13.99 -5.88
N THR A 178 -49.88 13.02 -6.48
CA THR A 178 -51.35 12.93 -6.46
C THR A 178 -51.91 12.84 -5.03
N GLY A 179 -51.25 12.06 -4.18
CA GLY A 179 -51.62 11.95 -2.77
C GLY A 179 -51.41 13.25 -1.99
N ARG A 180 -50.34 14.00 -2.28
CA ARG A 180 -50.09 15.33 -1.68
C ARG A 180 -51.13 16.34 -2.10
N ASP A 181 -51.47 16.39 -3.39
CA ASP A 181 -52.49 17.31 -3.91
C ASP A 181 -53.86 17.00 -3.30
N SER A 182 -54.20 15.72 -3.18
CA SER A 182 -55.45 15.29 -2.53
C SER A 182 -55.49 15.69 -1.06
N HIS A 183 -54.41 15.45 -0.31
CA HIS A 183 -54.32 15.85 1.09
C HIS A 183 -54.38 17.38 1.25
N GLN A 184 -53.77 18.16 0.35
CA GLN A 184 -53.88 19.61 0.39
C GLN A 184 -55.31 20.10 0.11
N ALA A 185 -56.00 19.48 -0.84
CA ALA A 185 -57.41 19.78 -1.13
C ALA A 185 -58.32 19.46 0.08
N GLU A 186 -58.14 18.30 0.70
CA GLU A 186 -58.88 17.92 1.92
C GLU A 186 -58.58 18.86 3.08
N ALA A 187 -57.31 19.22 3.31
CA ALA A 187 -56.92 20.17 4.35
C ALA A 187 -57.55 21.56 4.12
N ALA A 188 -57.65 22.01 2.87
CA ALA A 188 -58.32 23.26 2.53
C ALA A 188 -59.84 23.21 2.78
N LEU A 189 -60.48 22.06 2.51
CA LEU A 189 -61.89 21.83 2.83
C LEU A 189 -62.13 21.85 4.34
N ILE A 190 -61.31 21.13 5.11
CA ILE A 190 -61.39 21.10 6.57
C ILE A 190 -61.22 22.52 7.15
N ALA A 191 -60.24 23.29 6.68
CA ALA A 191 -60.04 24.67 7.13
C ALA A 191 -61.26 25.56 6.84
N ARG A 192 -61.93 25.36 5.71
CA ARG A 192 -63.16 26.08 5.36
C ARG A 192 -64.33 25.68 6.25
N ASP A 193 -64.49 24.39 6.52
CA ASP A 193 -65.54 23.87 7.38
C ASP A 193 -65.35 24.32 8.83
N GLU A 194 -64.10 24.34 9.32
CA GLU A 194 -63.74 24.90 10.63
C GLU A 194 -64.07 26.40 10.72
N GLU A 195 -63.80 27.17 9.66
CA GLU A 195 -64.18 28.59 9.61
C GLU A 195 -65.70 28.77 9.64
N GLN A 196 -66.44 27.96 8.87
CA GLN A 196 -67.90 27.98 8.88
C GLN A 196 -68.47 27.59 10.25
N LEU A 197 -67.92 26.55 10.87
CA LEU A 197 -68.29 26.11 12.21
C LEU A 197 -68.05 27.21 13.24
N GLY A 198 -66.88 27.88 13.18
CA GLY A 198 -66.56 29.01 14.06
C GLY A 198 -67.55 30.18 13.89
N ARG A 199 -67.95 30.50 12.65
CA ARG A 199 -68.98 31.52 12.39
C ARG A 199 -70.35 31.10 12.95
N LEU A 200 -70.75 29.85 12.74
CA LEU A 200 -72.00 29.30 13.28
C LEU A 200 -72.02 29.34 14.81
N GLN A 201 -70.94 28.90 15.47
CA GLN A 201 -70.79 28.96 16.92
C GLN A 201 -70.90 30.41 17.43
N ALA A 202 -70.23 31.37 16.79
CA ALA A 202 -70.33 32.78 17.15
C ALA A 202 -71.77 33.32 17.02
N THR A 203 -72.48 32.97 15.93
CA THR A 203 -73.89 33.36 15.77
C THR A 203 -74.81 32.70 16.78
N PHE A 204 -74.55 31.44 17.14
CA PHE A 204 -75.31 30.70 18.13
C PHE A 204 -75.15 31.32 19.53
N SER A 205 -73.92 31.57 19.97
CA SER A 205 -73.65 32.26 21.24
C SER A 205 -74.29 33.65 21.30
N ARG A 206 -74.30 34.40 20.18
CA ARG A 206 -75.01 35.68 20.11
C ARG A 206 -76.51 35.51 20.30
N ARG A 207 -77.13 34.52 19.63
CA ARG A 207 -78.56 34.23 19.78
C ARG A 207 -78.93 33.74 21.17
N GLU A 208 -78.09 32.94 21.82
CA GLU A 208 -78.30 32.56 23.22
C GLU A 208 -78.29 33.78 24.15
N GLN A 209 -77.35 34.71 23.97
CA GLN A 209 -77.31 35.96 24.73
C GLN A 209 -78.56 36.82 24.48
N GLU A 210 -78.98 36.98 23.22
CA GLU A 210 -80.21 37.69 22.86
C GLU A 210 -81.45 37.02 23.50
N GLN A 211 -81.52 35.69 23.50
CA GLN A 211 -82.62 34.93 24.10
C GLN A 211 -82.65 35.07 25.63
N GLU A 212 -81.49 35.02 26.28
CA GLU A 212 -81.39 35.18 27.74
C GLU A 212 -81.78 36.61 28.15
N ALA A 213 -81.32 37.63 27.42
CA ALA A 213 -81.74 39.01 27.64
C ALA A 213 -83.27 39.18 27.46
N ALA A 214 -83.85 38.56 26.42
CA ALA A 214 -85.30 38.60 26.20
C ALA A 214 -86.08 37.88 27.32
N ARG A 215 -85.58 36.75 27.83
CA ARG A 215 -86.15 36.05 28.99
C ARG A 215 -86.13 36.89 30.25
N GLN A 216 -85.00 37.56 30.53
CA GLN A 216 -84.88 38.47 31.67
C GLN A 216 -85.86 39.65 31.55
N SER A 217 -85.99 40.24 30.35
CA SER A 217 -86.97 41.30 30.11
C SER A 217 -88.40 40.82 30.26
N LEU A 218 -88.73 39.60 29.80
CA LEU A 218 -90.06 39.01 29.97
C LEU A 218 -90.35 38.74 31.45
N ALA A 219 -89.39 38.19 32.19
CA ALA A 219 -89.49 37.94 33.63
C ALA A 219 -89.77 39.24 34.39
N ALA A 220 -89.00 40.30 34.11
CA ALA A 220 -89.23 41.61 34.69
C ALA A 220 -90.61 42.18 34.34
N ALA A 221 -91.08 42.02 33.11
CA ALA A 221 -92.42 42.44 32.71
C ALA A 221 -93.52 41.62 33.38
N THR A 222 -93.32 40.31 33.59
CA THR A 222 -94.27 39.46 34.32
C THR A 222 -94.31 39.79 35.81
N ASP A 223 -93.18 40.14 36.42
CA ASP A 223 -93.11 40.59 37.81
C ASP A 223 -93.81 41.95 37.98
N GLN A 224 -93.60 42.88 37.03
CA GLN A 224 -94.37 44.13 37.00
C GLN A 224 -95.88 43.88 36.83
N LEU A 225 -96.26 42.90 36.01
CA LEU A 225 -97.66 42.53 35.81
C LEU A 225 -98.26 41.91 37.08
N SER A 226 -97.53 41.05 37.80
CA SER A 226 -98.00 40.47 39.06
C SER A 226 -98.14 41.54 40.15
N GLU A 227 -97.16 42.44 40.29
CA GLU A 227 -97.28 43.60 41.20
C GLU A 227 -98.49 44.47 40.88
N LEU A 228 -98.72 44.77 39.59
CA LEU A 228 -99.88 45.56 39.17
C LEU A 228 -101.20 44.82 39.43
N LYS A 229 -101.24 43.50 39.23
CA LYS A 229 -102.41 42.67 39.57
C LYS A 229 -102.66 42.60 41.08
N GLU A 230 -101.61 42.48 41.89
CA GLU A 230 -101.72 42.54 43.36
C GLU A 230 -102.22 43.90 43.82
N LYS A 231 -101.68 44.99 43.28
CA LYS A 231 -102.17 46.36 43.53
C LYS A 231 -103.64 46.49 43.11
N GLN A 232 -104.03 45.95 41.95
CA GLN A 232 -105.41 45.94 41.49
C GLN A 232 -106.33 45.15 42.42
N LEU A 233 -105.88 44.00 42.94
CA LEU A 233 -106.63 43.18 43.90
C LEU A 233 -106.82 43.93 45.23
N VAL A 234 -105.74 44.51 45.77
CA VAL A 234 -105.77 45.30 47.00
C VAL A 234 -106.65 46.54 46.84
N TRP A 235 -106.54 47.27 45.72
CA TRP A 235 -107.41 48.40 45.43
C TRP A 235 -108.87 47.96 45.26
N GLY A 236 -109.14 46.82 44.62
CA GLY A 236 -110.47 46.24 44.52
C GLY A 236 -111.06 45.88 45.89
N GLU A 237 -110.26 45.33 46.79
CA GLU A 237 -110.67 44.96 48.14
C GLU A 237 -110.82 46.19 49.06
N GLN A 238 -109.96 47.20 48.92
CA GLN A 238 -110.15 48.51 49.53
C GLN A 238 -111.41 49.22 49.03
N LEU A 239 -111.73 49.10 47.74
CA LEU A 239 -112.96 49.63 47.18
C LEU A 239 -114.18 48.89 47.76
N HIS A 240 -114.09 47.56 47.89
CA HIS A 240 -115.15 46.76 48.50
C HIS A 240 -115.31 47.02 50.01
N SER A 241 -114.22 47.28 50.74
CA SER A 241 -114.27 47.57 52.18
C SER A 241 -114.71 49.01 52.46
N THR A 242 -114.27 49.99 51.66
CA THR A 242 -114.80 51.36 51.72
C THR A 242 -116.27 51.39 51.36
N ARG A 243 -116.71 50.63 50.34
CA ARG A 243 -118.13 50.49 49.99
C ARG A 243 -118.94 49.82 51.10
N ARG A 244 -118.43 48.74 51.71
CA ARG A 244 -119.05 48.11 52.90
C ARG A 244 -119.08 49.02 54.11
N ASN A 245 -118.04 49.82 54.35
CA ASN A 245 -118.02 50.81 55.42
C ASN A 245 -119.01 51.95 55.15
N LEU A 246 -119.19 52.33 53.89
CA LEU A 246 -120.20 53.31 53.49
C LEU A 246 -121.61 52.76 53.74
N GLU A 247 -121.89 51.52 53.33
CA GLU A 247 -123.15 50.82 53.61
C GLU A 247 -123.39 50.66 55.11
N ARG A 248 -122.34 50.39 55.91
CA ARG A 248 -122.45 50.30 57.38
C ARG A 248 -122.70 51.66 58.04
N LEU A 249 -122.06 52.72 57.57
CA LEU A 249 -122.29 54.09 58.05
C LEU A 249 -123.65 54.65 57.63
N GLU A 250 -124.16 54.23 56.47
CA GLU A 250 -125.53 54.52 56.04
C GLU A 250 -126.55 53.80 56.94
N GLN A 251 -126.30 52.54 57.29
CA GLN A 251 -127.12 51.80 58.26
C GLN A 251 -127.05 52.37 59.68
N GLU A 252 -125.86 52.79 60.14
CA GLU A 252 -125.71 53.45 61.44
C GLU A 252 -126.44 54.81 61.48
N ARG A 253 -126.50 55.56 60.36
CA ARG A 253 -127.28 56.80 60.23
C ARG A 253 -128.79 56.60 60.14
N GLU A 254 -129.29 55.41 59.81
CA GLU A 254 -130.73 55.09 59.84
C GLU A 254 -131.19 54.61 61.23
N THR A 255 -130.25 54.37 62.16
CA THR A 255 -130.54 53.84 63.52
C THR A 255 -130.30 54.82 64.68
N GLU A 256 -129.97 56.08 64.41
CA GLU A 256 -129.98 57.20 65.38
C GLU A 256 -130.86 58.35 64.86
#